data_AF-A0A1G6DPL7-F1
#
_entry.id   AF-A0A1G6DPL7-F1
#
_cell.length_a   1.000
_cell.length_b   1.000
_cell.length_c   1.000
_cell.angle_alpha   90.00
_cell.angle_beta   90.00
_cell.angle_gamma   90.00
#
_symmetry.space_group_name_H-M   'P 1'
#
loop_
_entity.id
_entity.type
_entity.pdbx_description
1 polymer ?
#
loop_
_entity_poly.entity_id
_entity_poly.type
_entity_poly.pdbx_seq_one_letter_code
_entity_poly.pdbx_strand_id
1 'polypeptide(L)'
;MTIVTKIGKILKTSKHLSELETEMMSLMSKVFTESLAHCLERLDKELISDYRVQGWEIDRIESRQVTFLFGEVSFKRHRLRK
;
A
#
# COMPACT_ATOMS: atom_id res chain seq x y z
N MET A 1 -8.17 -11.69 9.38
CA MET A 1 -8.39 -10.77 10.53
C MET A 1 -8.50 -9.34 9.99
N THR A 2 -9.59 -8.65 10.30
CA THR A 2 -9.82 -7.25 9.90
C THR A 2 -8.99 -6.29 10.77
N ILE A 3 -8.79 -5.05 10.33
CA ILE A 3 -8.13 -4.02 11.14
C ILE A 3 -8.80 -3.89 12.53
N VAL A 4 -10.13 -3.92 12.59
CA VAL A 4 -10.91 -3.84 13.84
C VAL A 4 -10.54 -4.95 14.82
N THR A 5 -10.39 -6.20 14.34
CA THR A 5 -9.98 -7.31 15.21
C THR A 5 -8.56 -7.16 15.75
N LYS A 6 -7.64 -6.55 14.97
CA LYS A 6 -6.27 -6.28 15.42
C LYS A 6 -6.24 -5.17 16.46
N ILE A 7 -6.99 -4.09 16.25
CA ILE A 7 -7.15 -3.01 17.23
C ILE A 7 -7.69 -3.56 18.56
N GLY A 8 -8.75 -4.38 18.50
CA GLY A 8 -9.32 -5.00 19.70
C GLY A 8 -8.36 -5.93 20.43
N LYS A 9 -7.39 -6.54 19.73
CA LYS A 9 -6.33 -7.33 20.36
C LYS A 9 -5.34 -6.42 21.09
N ILE A 10 -4.84 -5.39 20.40
CA ILE A 10 -3.91 -4.40 20.96
C ILE A 10 -4.48 -3.80 22.26
N LEU A 11 -5.73 -3.33 22.23
CA LEU A 11 -6.42 -2.79 23.41
C LEU A 11 -6.55 -3.76 24.58
N LYS A 12 -6.58 -5.08 24.34
CA LYS A 12 -6.70 -6.10 25.37
C LYS A 12 -5.35 -6.58 25.91
N THR A 13 -4.27 -6.44 25.14
CA THR A 13 -2.96 -7.00 25.48
C THR A 13 -1.98 -5.96 26.01
N SER A 14 -2.11 -4.70 25.59
CA SER A 14 -1.20 -3.63 26.04
C SER A 14 -1.40 -3.33 27.52
N LYS A 15 -0.31 -3.33 28.30
CA LYS A 15 -0.34 -3.01 29.74
C LYS A 15 0.00 -1.55 30.00
N HIS A 16 0.76 -0.95 29.10
CA HIS A 16 1.21 0.44 29.17
C HIS A 16 0.71 1.25 27.97
N LEU A 17 0.47 2.55 28.19
CA LEU A 17 0.00 3.45 27.13
C LEU A 17 1.03 3.57 25.99
N SER A 18 2.32 3.57 26.30
CA SER A 18 3.39 3.63 25.29
C SER A 18 3.41 2.42 24.34
N GLU A 19 3.13 1.22 24.87
CA GLU A 19 3.02 0.00 24.07
C GLU A 19 1.80 0.09 23.15
N LEU A 20 0.66 0.55 23.69
CA LEU A 20 -0.56 0.74 22.93
C LEU A 20 -0.34 1.70 21.75
N GLU A 21 0.25 2.86 22.01
CA GLU A 21 0.53 3.87 20.98
C GLU A 21 1.46 3.32 19.90
N THR A 22 2.52 2.63 20.30
CA THR A 22 3.51 2.05 19.36
C THR A 22 2.87 0.96 18.49
N GLU A 23 2.12 0.04 19.08
CA GLU A 23 1.45 -1.04 18.35
C GLU A 23 0.35 -0.51 17.43
N MET A 24 -0.40 0.51 17.86
CA MET A 24 -1.40 1.15 17.02
C MET A 24 -0.76 1.90 15.85
N MET A 25 0.32 2.66 16.08
CA MET A 25 1.04 3.35 15.00
C MET A 25 1.61 2.35 13.99
N SER A 26 2.18 1.24 14.45
CA SER A 26 2.67 0.17 13.58
C SER A 26 1.54 -0.46 12.76
N LEU A 27 0.39 -0.73 13.39
CA LEU A 27 -0.77 -1.28 12.69
C LEU A 27 -1.30 -0.31 11.63
N MET A 28 -1.44 0.97 11.96
CA MET A 28 -1.94 1.99 11.03
C MET A 28 -0.97 2.19 9.87
N SER A 29 0.33 2.26 10.15
CA SER A 29 1.39 2.31 9.14
C SER A 29 1.25 1.15 8.16
N LYS A 30 1.21 -0.08 8.66
CA LYS A 30 1.10 -1.27 7.84
C LYS A 30 -0.17 -1.30 6.99
N VAL A 31 -1.33 -1.02 7.59
CA VAL A 31 -2.60 -1.07 6.87
C VAL A 31 -2.62 0.01 5.78
N PHE A 32 -2.14 1.22 6.09
CA PHE A 32 -2.09 2.30 5.14
C PHE A 32 -1.17 1.99 3.96
N THR A 33 0.07 1.56 4.23
CA THR A 33 1.05 1.33 3.17
C THR A 33 0.66 0.17 2.26
N GLU A 34 0.14 -0.93 2.81
CA GLU A 34 -0.38 -2.06 2.03
C GLU A 34 -1.60 -1.66 1.18
N SER A 35 -2.53 -0.91 1.77
CA SER A 35 -3.75 -0.48 1.06
C SER A 35 -3.44 0.49 -0.08
N LEU A 36 -2.55 1.46 0.17
CA LEU A 36 -2.17 2.43 -0.85
C LEU A 36 -1.39 1.78 -1.98
N ALA A 37 -0.43 0.89 -1.67
CA ALA A 37 0.28 0.11 -2.69
C ALA A 37 -0.72 -0.64 -3.59
N HIS A 38 -1.67 -1.35 -2.99
CA HIS A 38 -2.68 -2.09 -3.74
C HIS A 38 -3.54 -1.18 -4.64
N CYS A 39 -3.97 -0.02 -4.13
CA CYS A 39 -4.72 0.96 -4.91
C CYS A 39 -3.91 1.49 -6.10
N LEU A 40 -2.63 1.82 -5.90
CA LEU A 40 -1.75 2.31 -6.97
C LEU A 40 -1.54 1.26 -8.06
N GLU A 41 -1.32 0.00 -7.69
CA GLU A 41 -1.18 -1.09 -8.66
C GLU A 41 -2.47 -1.38 -9.42
N ARG A 42 -3.63 -1.20 -8.77
CA ARG A 42 -4.93 -1.35 -9.44
C ARG A 42 -5.16 -0.23 -10.46
N LEU A 43 -4.89 1.02 -10.07
CA LEU A 43 -4.97 2.17 -10.97
C LEU A 43 -4.03 2.01 -12.17
N ASP A 44 -2.82 1.51 -11.96
CA ASP A 44 -1.87 1.25 -13.04
C ASP A 44 -2.43 0.24 -14.06
N LYS A 45 -3.06 -0.85 -13.60
CA LYS A 45 -3.71 -1.84 -14.47
C LYS A 45 -4.87 -1.25 -15.27
N GLU A 46 -5.68 -0.41 -14.64
CA GLU A 46 -6.80 0.27 -15.29
C GLU A 46 -6.27 1.18 -16.41
N LEU A 47 -5.26 2.00 -16.13
CA LEU A 47 -4.65 2.93 -17.10
C LEU A 47 -4.03 2.23 -18.30
N ILE A 48 -3.37 1.08 -18.12
CA ILE A 48 -2.71 0.35 -19.21
C ILE A 48 -3.69 -0.07 -20.30
N SER A 49 -4.94 -0.37 -19.93
CA SER A 49 -5.96 -0.78 -20.90
C SER A 49 -6.18 0.31 -21.97
N ASP A 50 -6.25 1.58 -21.55
CA ASP A 50 -6.40 2.73 -22.44
C ASP A 50 -5.18 2.94 -23.34
N TYR A 51 -3.97 2.76 -22.79
CA TYR A 51 -2.74 2.93 -23.56
C TYR A 51 -2.52 1.82 -24.59
N ARG A 52 -2.93 0.58 -24.31
CA ARG A 52 -2.87 -0.51 -25.29
C ARG A 52 -3.73 -0.23 -26.52
N VAL A 53 -4.92 0.36 -26.34
CA VAL A 53 -5.78 0.78 -27.46
C VAL A 53 -5.08 1.84 -28.32
N GLN A 54 -4.23 2.67 -27.72
CA GLN A 54 -3.43 3.68 -28.41
C GLN A 54 -2.13 3.14 -29.05
N GLY A 55 -1.92 1.81 -29.04
CA GLY A 55 -0.77 1.14 -29.65
C GLY A 55 0.49 1.10 -28.78
N TRP A 56 0.39 1.39 -27.48
CA TRP A 56 1.53 1.27 -26.57
C TRP A 56 1.73 -0.18 -26.11
N GLU A 57 2.99 -0.58 -25.99
CA GLU A 57 3.38 -1.88 -25.46
C GLU A 57 3.95 -1.76 -24.04
N ILE A 58 3.83 -2.85 -23.28
CA ILE A 58 4.49 -2.96 -21.98
C ILE A 58 5.96 -3.29 -22.23
N ASP A 59 6.85 -2.40 -21.82
CA ASP A 59 8.30 -2.60 -21.86
C ASP A 59 8.73 -3.52 -20.70
N ARG A 60 8.40 -3.12 -19.47
CA ARG A 60 8.73 -3.87 -18.24
C ARG A 60 7.88 -3.43 -17.06
N ILE A 61 7.89 -4.24 -16.00
CA ILE A 61 7.29 -3.90 -14.70
C ILE A 61 8.42 -3.40 -13.80
N GLU A 62 8.26 -2.22 -13.23
CA GLU A 62 9.25 -1.62 -12.34
C GLU A 62 8.70 -1.49 -10.92
N SER A 63 9.56 -1.73 -9.92
CA SER A 63 9.26 -1.39 -8.53
C SER A 63 9.46 0.11 -8.31
N ARG A 64 8.56 0.72 -7.55
CA ARG A 64 8.59 2.13 -7.15
C ARG A 64 8.32 2.24 -5.66
N GLN A 65 8.81 3.33 -5.10
CA GLN A 65 8.75 3.62 -3.67
C GLN A 65 8.40 5.09 -3.51
N VAL A 66 7.47 5.38 -2.61
CA VAL A 66 7.13 6.74 -2.19
C VAL A 66 7.02 6.77 -0.67
N THR A 67 7.64 7.77 -0.05
CA THR A 67 7.59 7.98 1.40
C THR A 67 6.40 8.87 1.77
N PHE A 68 5.56 8.39 2.69
CA PHE A 68 4.43 9.12 3.26
C PHE A 68 4.60 9.28 4.78
N LEU A 69 3.69 10.06 5.39
CA LEU A 69 3.63 10.23 6.85
C LEU A 69 3.56 8.90 7.61
N PHE A 70 2.85 7.92 7.05
CA PHE A 70 2.66 6.60 7.65
C PHE A 70 3.75 5.59 7.27
N GLY A 71 4.80 6.03 6.59
CA GLY A 71 5.93 5.20 6.18
C GLY A 71 6.04 5.03 4.67
N GLU A 72 6.86 4.06 4.30
CA GLU A 72 7.20 3.78 2.93
C GLU A 72 6.15 2.92 2.23
N VAL A 73 5.76 3.34 1.02
CA VAL A 73 4.87 2.61 0.14
C VAL A 73 5.65 2.13 -1.07
N SER A 74 5.88 0.82 -1.13
CA SER A 74 6.48 0.16 -2.28
C SER A 74 5.40 -0.52 -3.13
N PHE A 75 5.41 -0.27 -4.44
CA PHE A 75 4.40 -0.76 -5.39
C PHE A 75 5.00 -1.00 -6.78
N LYS A 76 4.34 -1.82 -7.59
CA LYS A 76 4.76 -2.10 -8.97
C LYS A 76 3.99 -1.25 -9.96
N ARG A 77 4.67 -0.85 -11.03
CA ARG A 77 4.08 -0.06 -12.12
C ARG A 77 4.59 -0.54 -13.46
N HIS A 78 3.73 -0.60 -14.47
CA HIS A 78 4.15 -0.92 -15.82
C HIS A 78 4.76 0.31 -16.49
N ARG A 79 5.93 0.13 -17.09
CA ARG A 79 6.53 1.10 -18.00
C ARG A 79 6.07 0.78 -19.41
N LEU A 80 5.53 1.79 -20.08
CA LEU A 80 5.04 1.69 -21.43
C LEU A 80 6.04 2.26 -22.43
N ARG A 81 6.09 1.68 -23.62
CA ARG A 81 6.87 2.15 -24.78
C ARG A 81 5.94 2.23 -25.98
N LYS A 82 6.13 3.27 -26.79
CA LYS A 82 5.43 3.46 -28.06
C LYS A 82 6.33 3.04 -29.20
#